data_AF-A0A8S1T9E8-F1
#
_entry.id   AF-A0A8S1T9E8-F1
#
_cell.length_a   1.000
_cell.length_b   1.000
_cell.length_c   1.000
_cell.angle_alpha   90.00
_cell.angle_beta   90.00
_cell.angle_gamma   90.00
#
_symmetry.space_group_name_H-M   'P 1'
#
loop_
_entity.id
_entity.type
_entity.pdbx_description
1 polymer ?
#
loop_
_entity_poly.entity_id
_entity_poly.type
_entity_poly.pdbx_seq_one_letter_code
_entity_poly.pdbx_strand_id
1 'polypeptide(L)'
;MSQFVDYEWKKECEGIIWDYIYNPPRKIRTKYLISRTNEKEIMYTLDGCSLKIDRIIGPSKELDLMNNLEQIKHLQWIGQYGQNNVKIGKWIIRWNGETLKDVGGQYSNDGKKQGRWIELFSNYWNKA
;
A
#
# COMPACT_ATOMS: atom_id res chain seq x y z
N MET A 1 22.84 17.07 -11.54
CA MET A 1 22.79 15.84 -12.36
C MET A 1 21.50 15.12 -11.99
N SER A 2 20.53 15.06 -12.89
CA SER A 2 19.31 14.28 -12.65
C SER A 2 19.66 12.81 -12.86
N GLN A 3 19.67 12.01 -11.81
CA GLN A 3 19.79 10.55 -11.96
C GLN A 3 18.48 10.04 -12.59
N PHE A 4 18.59 9.42 -13.77
CA PHE A 4 17.47 8.73 -14.38
C PHE A 4 17.16 7.51 -13.53
N VAL A 5 15.90 7.38 -13.07
CA VAL A 5 15.43 6.17 -12.39
C VAL A 5 15.13 5.13 -13.47
N ASP A 6 15.84 4.01 -13.43
CA ASP A 6 15.60 2.88 -14.33
C ASP A 6 14.40 2.05 -13.86
N TYR A 7 13.44 1.85 -14.76
CA TYR A 7 12.21 1.12 -14.49
C TYR A 7 12.22 -0.22 -15.22
N GLU A 8 11.90 -1.31 -14.49
CA GLU A 8 11.70 -2.65 -15.08
C GLU A 8 10.41 -2.68 -15.91
N TRP A 9 9.34 -2.08 -15.39
CA TRP A 9 8.06 -1.93 -16.10
C TRP A 9 7.23 -0.78 -15.55
N LYS A 10 6.28 -0.31 -16.37
CA LYS A 10 5.25 0.68 -16.00
C LYS A 10 3.90 0.20 -16.50
N LYS A 11 2.86 0.48 -15.71
CA LYS A 11 1.47 0.16 -16.03
C LYS A 11 0.59 1.36 -15.67
N GLU A 12 -0.22 1.81 -16.62
CA GLU A 12 -1.29 2.76 -16.36
C GLU A 12 -2.50 2.01 -15.79
N CYS A 13 -3.13 2.59 -14.77
CA CYS A 13 -4.31 2.05 -14.11
C CYS A 13 -5.33 3.16 -13.89
N GLU A 14 -6.60 2.78 -13.78
CA GLU A 14 -7.68 3.69 -13.43
C GLU A 14 -8.12 3.44 -11.99
N GLY A 15 -8.35 4.52 -11.25
CA GLY A 15 -8.74 4.48 -9.85
C GLY A 15 -9.76 5.55 -9.52
N ILE A 16 -10.32 5.48 -8.32
CA ILE A 16 -11.21 6.51 -7.77
C ILE A 16 -10.47 7.18 -6.61
N ILE A 17 -10.48 8.51 -6.61
CA ILE A 17 -9.99 9.34 -5.49
C ILE A 17 -11.12 10.28 -5.04
N TRP A 18 -11.09 10.67 -3.76
CA TRP A 18 -11.94 11.74 -3.27
C TRP A 18 -11.33 13.12 -3.53
N ASP A 19 -12.11 13.96 -4.19
CA ASP A 19 -11.81 15.38 -4.34
C ASP A 19 -12.53 16.18 -3.24
N TYR A 20 -11.72 16.69 -2.31
CA TYR A 20 -12.15 17.47 -1.16
C TYR A 20 -12.22 18.97 -1.44
N ILE A 21 -11.95 19.42 -2.69
CA ILE A 21 -12.17 20.80 -3.11
C ILE A 21 -13.68 21.13 -3.12
N TYR A 22 -14.53 20.12 -3.34
CA TYR A 22 -15.98 20.24 -3.33
C TYR A 22 -16.59 19.93 -1.96
N ASN A 23 -17.72 20.56 -1.65
CA ASN A 23 -18.56 20.24 -0.49
C ASN A 23 -20.00 19.92 -0.93
N PRO A 24 -20.47 18.66 -0.81
CA PRO A 24 -19.75 17.51 -0.27
C PRO A 24 -18.61 17.03 -1.19
N PRO A 25 -17.60 16.32 -0.65
CA PRO A 25 -16.54 15.71 -1.45
C PRO A 25 -17.10 14.83 -2.56
N ARG A 26 -16.40 14.77 -3.69
CA ARG A 26 -16.85 14.00 -4.87
C ARG A 26 -15.84 12.92 -5.24
N LYS A 27 -16.35 11.80 -5.74
CA LYS A 27 -15.52 10.73 -6.32
C LYS A 27 -15.14 11.12 -7.74
N ILE A 28 -13.85 11.14 -8.03
CA ILE A 28 -13.32 11.40 -9.37
C ILE A 28 -12.60 10.15 -9.85
N ARG A 29 -12.87 9.75 -11.10
CA ARG A 29 -12.07 8.74 -11.79
C ARG A 29 -10.80 9.40 -12.29
N THR A 30 -9.66 8.82 -11.95
CA THR A 30 -8.36 9.31 -12.40
C THR A 30 -7.48 8.17 -12.87
N LYS A 31 -6.44 8.53 -13.63
CA LYS A 31 -5.40 7.62 -14.08
C LYS A 31 -4.19 7.78 -13.19
N TYR A 32 -3.55 6.67 -12.87
CA TYR A 32 -2.31 6.65 -12.10
C TYR A 32 -1.37 5.61 -12.68
N LEU A 33 -0.09 5.79 -12.40
CA LEU A 33 0.98 4.90 -12.86
C LEU A 33 1.46 4.03 -11.71
N ILE A 34 1.54 2.73 -11.98
CA ILE A 34 2.29 1.79 -11.15
C ILE A 34 3.56 1.46 -11.91
N SER A 35 4.71 1.60 -11.25
CA SER A 35 6.00 1.28 -11.85
C SER A 35 6.86 0.48 -10.90
N ARG A 36 7.64 -0.45 -11.45
CA ARG A 36 8.63 -1.22 -10.69
C ARG A 36 10.04 -0.74 -11.05
N THR A 37 10.86 -0.49 -10.04
CA THR A 37 12.28 -0.14 -10.21
C THR A 37 13.16 -1.38 -10.21
N ASN A 38 14.38 -1.26 -10.73
CA ASN A 38 15.41 -2.31 -10.64
C ASN A 38 15.79 -2.65 -9.19
N GLU A 39 15.54 -1.73 -8.25
CA GLU A 39 15.74 -1.92 -6.82
C GLU A 39 14.59 -2.68 -6.14
N LYS A 40 13.66 -3.24 -6.94
CA LYS A 40 12.46 -3.96 -6.46
C LYS A 40 11.56 -3.08 -5.61
N GLU A 41 11.44 -1.80 -5.97
CA GLU A 41 10.44 -0.89 -5.39
C GLU A 41 9.25 -0.78 -6.34
N ILE A 42 8.05 -0.74 -5.77
CA ILE A 42 6.79 -0.43 -6.47
C ILE A 42 6.40 0.99 -6.11
N MET A 43 6.31 1.83 -7.13
CA MET A 43 5.96 3.23 -7.01
C MET A 43 4.59 3.46 -7.62
N TYR A 44 3.73 4.14 -6.86
CA TYR A 44 2.41 4.60 -7.29
C TYR A 44 2.49 6.10 -7.51
N THR A 45 2.20 6.58 -8.71
CA THR A 45 2.33 7.99 -9.10
C THR A 45 1.02 8.51 -9.67
N LEU A 46 0.58 9.68 -9.23
CA LEU A 46 -0.59 10.39 -9.74
C LEU A 46 -0.16 11.81 -10.09
N ASP A 47 -0.40 12.23 -11.35
CA ASP A 47 -0.02 13.57 -11.86
C ASP A 47 1.45 13.94 -11.58
N GLY A 48 2.36 12.96 -11.72
CA GLY A 48 3.79 13.13 -11.44
C GLY A 48 4.17 13.12 -9.96
N CYS A 49 3.19 13.11 -9.04
CA CYS A 49 3.43 13.03 -7.60
C CYS A 49 3.45 11.58 -7.11
N SER A 50 4.49 11.19 -6.36
CA SER A 50 4.55 9.88 -5.72
C SER A 50 3.51 9.79 -4.59
N LEU A 51 2.57 8.85 -4.71
CA LEU A 51 1.58 8.55 -3.68
C LEU A 51 2.13 7.57 -2.64
N LYS A 52 2.86 6.56 -3.10
CA LYS A 52 3.39 5.50 -2.25
C LYS A 52 4.59 4.82 -2.91
N ILE A 53 5.55 4.39 -2.10
CA ILE A 53 6.67 3.55 -2.50
C ILE A 53 6.69 2.33 -1.58
N ASP A 54 6.47 1.15 -2.14
CA ASP A 54 6.53 -0.12 -1.42
C ASP A 54 7.77 -0.91 -1.85
N ARG A 55 8.51 -1.48 -0.90
CA ARG A 55 9.62 -2.39 -1.21
C ARG A 55 9.13 -3.83 -1.31
N ILE A 56 9.49 -4.52 -2.39
CA ILE A 56 9.22 -5.94 -2.54
C ILE A 56 10.22 -6.71 -1.69
N ILE A 57 9.72 -7.26 -0.58
CA ILE A 57 10.50 -8.06 0.34
C ILE A 57 10.20 -9.54 0.09
N GLY A 58 11.21 -10.28 -0.38
CA GLY A 58 11.17 -11.75 -0.55
C GLY A 58 11.12 -12.23 -2.01
N PRO A 59 11.26 -13.54 -2.24
CA PRO A 59 11.23 -14.13 -3.57
C PRO A 59 9.81 -14.12 -4.12
N SER A 60 9.58 -13.33 -5.17
CA SER A 60 8.46 -13.45 -6.13
C SER A 60 7.07 -13.68 -5.50
N LYS A 61 6.71 -12.96 -4.44
CA LYS A 61 5.30 -12.88 -4.07
C LYS A 61 4.57 -12.14 -5.19
N GLU A 62 3.48 -12.72 -5.70
CA GLU A 62 2.56 -12.00 -6.58
C GLU A 62 2.25 -10.65 -5.95
N LEU A 63 2.48 -9.59 -6.73
CA LEU A 63 2.23 -8.23 -6.28
C LEU A 63 0.73 -8.10 -6.10
N ASP A 64 0.30 -8.00 -4.85
CA ASP A 64 -1.04 -7.58 -4.50
C ASP A 64 -1.15 -6.09 -4.80
N LEU A 65 -1.34 -5.77 -6.08
CA LEU A 65 -1.45 -4.41 -6.57
C LEU A 65 -2.74 -3.81 -6.04
N MET A 66 -2.60 -2.81 -5.19
CA MET A 66 -3.74 -2.05 -4.70
C MET A 66 -4.30 -1.24 -5.87
N ASN A 67 -5.62 -1.32 -6.05
CA ASN A 67 -6.36 -0.51 -7.02
C ASN A 67 -7.10 0.67 -6.39
N ASN A 68 -7.18 0.68 -5.06
CA ASN A 68 -7.82 1.74 -4.30
C ASN A 68 -6.79 2.83 -3.93
N LEU A 69 -6.91 4.00 -4.56
CA LEU A 69 -5.99 5.12 -4.36
C LEU A 69 -6.01 5.65 -2.92
N GLU A 70 -7.15 5.58 -2.22
CA GLU A 70 -7.23 5.98 -0.82
C GLU A 70 -6.42 5.02 0.06
N GLN A 71 -6.49 3.72 -0.21
CA GLN A 71 -5.64 2.75 0.48
C GLN A 71 -4.18 2.96 0.15
N ILE A 72 -3.82 3.17 -1.12
CA ILE A 72 -2.44 3.46 -1.52
C ILE A 72 -1.89 4.65 -0.74
N LYS A 73 -2.68 5.72 -0.60
CA LYS A 73 -2.25 6.97 0.03
C LYS A 73 -2.19 6.89 1.56
N HIS A 74 -3.18 6.23 2.18
CA HIS A 74 -3.39 6.34 3.62
C HIS A 74 -3.05 5.07 4.41
N LEU A 75 -2.96 3.91 3.76
CA LEU A 75 -2.76 2.63 4.43
C LEU A 75 -1.28 2.34 4.70
N GLN A 76 -0.95 2.09 5.96
CA GLN A 76 0.38 1.67 6.39
C GLN A 76 0.30 0.43 7.27
N TRP A 77 1.06 -0.61 6.92
CA TRP A 77 1.25 -1.78 7.77
C TRP A 77 2.48 -1.57 8.64
N ILE A 78 2.31 -1.69 9.96
CA ILE A 78 3.38 -1.52 10.93
C ILE A 78 3.57 -2.81 11.70
N GLY A 79 4.80 -3.30 11.73
CA GLY A 79 5.18 -4.49 12.46
C GLY A 79 6.68 -4.70 12.39
N GLN A 80 7.12 -5.88 12.81
CA GLN A 80 8.53 -6.22 12.86
C GLN A 80 8.86 -7.25 11.79
N TYR A 81 10.08 -7.14 11.27
CA TYR A 81 10.67 -8.13 10.40
C TYR A 81 11.75 -8.89 11.18
N GLY A 82 11.73 -10.20 11.09
CA GLY A 82 12.75 -11.10 11.61
C GLY A 82 13.86 -11.36 10.59
N GLN A 83 14.58 -12.46 10.81
CA GLN A 83 15.60 -12.93 9.87
C GLN A 83 15.00 -13.18 8.48
N ASN A 84 15.80 -12.97 7.44
CA ASN A 84 15.40 -13.11 6.03
C ASN A 84 14.20 -12.23 5.62
N ASN A 85 14.00 -11.11 6.33
CA ASN A 85 12.88 -10.18 6.13
C ASN A 85 11.50 -10.84 6.20
N VAL A 86 11.35 -11.84 7.06
CA VAL A 86 10.06 -12.48 7.33
C VAL A 86 9.26 -11.63 8.33
N LYS A 87 7.96 -11.42 8.08
CA LYS A 87 7.09 -10.72 9.03
C LYS A 87 6.95 -11.54 10.32
N ILE A 88 7.19 -10.93 11.47
CA ILE A 88 7.04 -11.56 12.79
C ILE A 88 6.27 -10.66 13.74
N GLY A 89 5.78 -11.25 14.83
CA GLY A 89 5.21 -10.47 15.92
C GLY A 89 3.85 -9.85 15.58
N LYS A 90 3.47 -8.80 16.30
CA LYS A 90 2.20 -8.10 16.10
C LYS A 90 2.31 -7.14 14.92
N TRP A 91 1.33 -7.21 14.03
CA TRP A 91 1.16 -6.32 12.90
C TRP A 91 -0.14 -5.55 13.05
N ILE A 92 -0.03 -4.23 12.95
CA ILE A 92 -1.14 -3.29 13.06
C ILE A 92 -1.24 -2.47 11.78
N ILE A 93 -2.39 -1.83 11.60
CA ILE A 93 -2.62 -0.93 10.48
C ILE A 93 -2.73 0.50 11.00
N ARG A 94 -2.07 1.43 10.29
CA ARG A 94 -2.40 2.85 10.35
C ARG A 94 -3.15 3.30 9.11
N TRP A 95 -4.16 4.13 9.31
CA TRP A 95 -4.92 4.82 8.29
C TRP A 95 -4.83 6.31 8.52
N ASN A 96 -4.26 7.05 7.57
CA ASN A 96 -4.14 8.51 7.66
C ASN A 96 -3.47 8.99 8.97
N GLY A 97 -2.42 8.27 9.41
CA GLY A 97 -1.70 8.55 10.65
C GLY A 97 -2.32 7.93 11.92
N GLU A 98 -3.59 7.53 11.89
CA GLU A 98 -4.27 6.92 13.04
C GLU A 98 -4.12 5.41 13.06
N THR A 99 -3.96 4.80 14.23
CA THR A 99 -3.90 3.34 14.35
C THR A 99 -5.32 2.77 14.41
N LEU A 100 -5.68 1.91 13.46
CA LEU A 100 -6.97 1.23 13.47
C LEU A 100 -7.00 0.19 14.59
N LYS A 101 -7.98 0.31 15.49
CA LYS A 101 -8.22 -0.67 16.55
C LYS A 101 -8.77 -1.96 15.95
N ASP A 102 -8.37 -3.09 16.49
CA ASP A 102 -8.84 -4.42 16.11
C ASP A 102 -8.62 -4.78 14.62
N VAL A 103 -7.63 -4.16 13.97
CA VAL A 103 -7.23 -4.51 12.59
C VAL A 103 -5.78 -4.99 12.59
N GLY A 104 -5.48 -6.00 11.77
CA GLY A 104 -4.19 -6.66 11.71
C GLY A 104 -4.21 -8.05 12.36
N GLY A 105 -3.06 -8.48 12.89
CA GLY A 105 -2.92 -9.82 13.45
C GLY A 105 -1.50 -10.11 13.93
N GLN A 106 -1.25 -11.36 14.29
CA GLN A 106 0.06 -11.83 14.75
C GLN A 106 0.69 -12.72 13.68
N TYR A 107 1.98 -12.57 13.44
CA TYR A 107 2.80 -13.55 12.72
C TYR A 107 3.65 -14.34 13.71
N SER A 108 3.85 -15.63 13.44
CA SER A 108 4.86 -16.45 14.10
C SER A 108 6.27 -16.14 13.59
N ASN A 109 7.29 -16.66 14.27
CA ASN A 109 8.70 -16.44 13.91
C ASN A 109 9.08 -17.04 12.54
N ASP A 110 8.30 -17.98 12.02
CA ASP A 110 8.43 -18.56 10.68
C ASP A 110 7.58 -17.84 9.61
N GLY A 111 6.95 -16.71 9.95
CA GLY A 111 6.21 -15.89 8.98
C GLY A 111 4.78 -16.32 8.69
N LYS A 112 4.23 -17.26 9.46
CA LYS A 112 2.83 -17.69 9.29
C LYS A 112 1.89 -16.80 10.08
N LYS A 113 0.72 -16.50 9.50
CA LYS A 113 -0.36 -15.80 10.20
C LYS A 113 -0.85 -16.67 11.36
N GLN A 114 -0.94 -16.10 12.55
CA GLN A 114 -1.42 -16.74 13.78
C GLN A 114 -2.70 -16.07 14.28
N GLY A 115 -3.65 -16.88 14.74
CA GLY A 115 -4.89 -16.41 15.35
C GLY A 115 -5.82 -15.65 14.41
N ARG A 116 -6.62 -14.74 14.97
CA ARG A 116 -7.57 -13.93 14.20
C ARG A 116 -6.84 -12.82 13.45
N TRP A 117 -7.01 -12.83 12.14
CA TRP A 117 -6.56 -11.78 11.23
C TRP A 117 -7.74 -10.97 10.77
N ILE A 118 -7.70 -9.66 11.02
CA ILE A 118 -8.73 -8.74 10.56
C ILE A 118 -8.11 -7.91 9.46
N GLU A 119 -8.54 -8.17 8.23
CA GLU A 119 -8.10 -7.47 7.03
C GLU A 119 -9.03 -6.31 6.71
N LEU A 120 -8.49 -5.27 6.09
CA LEU A 120 -9.33 -4.25 5.48
C LEU A 120 -9.85 -4.80 4.15
N PHE A 121 -11.15 -4.65 3.91
CA PHE A 121 -11.74 -4.92 2.61
C PHE A 121 -11.07 -4.03 1.55
N SER A 122 -10.97 -4.50 0.30
CA SER A 122 -10.32 -3.79 -0.82
C SER A 122 -10.87 -2.38 -1.06
N ASN A 123 -12.11 -2.14 -0.66
CA ASN A 123 -12.77 -0.85 -0.73
C ASN A 123 -13.02 -0.22 0.64
N TYR A 124 -12.13 -0.46 1.62
CA TYR A 124 -12.17 0.30 2.86
C TYR A 124 -11.74 1.73 2.57
N TRP A 125 -12.69 2.64 2.72
CA TRP A 125 -12.49 4.06 2.92
C TRP A 125 -12.97 4.32 4.34
N ASN A 126 -12.21 5.10 5.12
CA ASN A 126 -12.55 5.44 6.49
C ASN A 126 -14.06 5.72 6.55
N LYS A 127 -14.78 5.00 7.43
CA LYS A 127 -16.25 4.97 7.47
C LYS A 127 -16.79 6.37 7.17
N ALA A 128 -17.56 6.46 6.09
CA ALA A 128 -18.36 7.63 5.72
C ALA A 128 -19.03 8.29 6.93
#